data_AF-A0A3P6SVU4-F1
#
_entry.id   AF-A0A3P6SVU4-F1
#
_cell.length_a   1.000
_cell.length_b   1.000
_cell.length_c   1.000
_cell.angle_alpha   90.00
_cell.angle_beta   90.00
_cell.angle_gamma   90.00
#
_symmetry.space_group_name_H-M   'P 1'
#
loop_
_entity.id
_entity.type
_entity.pdbx_description
1 polymer ?
#
loop_
_entity_poly.entity_id
_entity_poly.type
_entity_poly.pdbx_seq_one_letter_code
_entity_poly.pdbx_strand_id
1 'polypeptide(L)'
;MKLNINVGNQSLVDQFEWDMSDPNNSPEDFARSLCAELGLGGEFTSAIAYSIRGQLQWNQRTYAFSESPQPTVECTFRNPSEAETWGPFLETLTDAEIEKKMRDQDRNTRRMRRLVGGGFNF
;
A
#
# COMPACT_ATOMS: atom_id res chain seq x y z
N MET A 1 -6.68 3.11 -1.18
CA MET A 1 -5.30 3.03 -0.66
C MET A 1 -4.93 1.57 -0.50
N LYS A 2 -3.73 1.13 -0.92
CA LYS A 2 -3.27 -0.26 -0.72
C LYS A 2 -1.89 -0.28 -0.10
N LEU A 3 -1.73 -0.88 1.07
CA LEU A 3 -0.44 -1.02 1.75
C LEU A 3 0.15 -2.40 1.47
N ASN A 4 1.43 -2.43 1.14
CA ASN A 4 2.23 -3.65 1.08
C ASN A 4 3.62 -3.29 1.62
N ILE A 5 3.86 -3.63 2.88
CA ILE A 5 5.02 -3.17 3.64
C ILE A 5 5.73 -4.38 4.22
N ASN A 6 7.02 -4.47 3.94
CA ASN A 6 7.87 -5.54 4.42
C ASN A 6 8.96 -4.93 5.28
N VAL A 7 9.02 -5.31 6.56
CA VAL A 7 10.05 -4.88 7.51
C VAL A 7 10.60 -6.12 8.19
N GLY A 8 11.90 -6.37 8.01
CA GLY A 8 12.53 -7.60 8.50
C GLY A 8 11.84 -8.85 7.92
N ASN A 9 11.34 -9.72 8.81
CA ASN A 9 10.60 -10.92 8.47
C ASN A 9 9.07 -10.73 8.52
N GLN A 10 8.56 -9.53 8.75
CA GLN A 10 7.12 -9.27 8.82
C GLN A 10 6.62 -8.60 7.54
N SER A 11 5.44 -9.03 7.08
CA SER A 11 4.75 -8.47 5.91
C SER A 11 3.36 -8.01 6.32
N LEU A 12 3.09 -6.73 6.12
CA LEU A 12 1.80 -6.10 6.33
C LEU A 12 1.17 -5.79 4.97
N VAL A 13 -0.01 -6.36 4.73
CA VAL A 13 -0.86 -6.05 3.58
C VAL A 13 -2.19 -5.53 4.08
N ASP A 14 -2.60 -4.37 3.59
CA ASP A 14 -3.85 -3.75 4.03
C ASP A 14 -4.49 -2.94 2.89
N GLN A 15 -5.79 -2.74 2.94
CA GLN A 15 -6.54 -1.97 1.96
C GLN A 15 -7.67 -1.17 2.63
N PHE A 16 -7.67 0.14 2.39
CA PHE A 16 -8.71 1.03 2.90
C PHE A 16 -9.01 2.18 1.92
N GLU A 17 -10.16 2.81 2.11
CA GLU A 17 -10.56 4.04 1.43
C GLU A 17 -9.95 5.24 2.16
N TRP A 18 -9.54 6.25 1.40
CA TRP A 18 -8.93 7.45 1.96
C TRP A 18 -9.51 8.68 1.28
N ASP A 19 -10.11 9.56 2.07
CA ASP A 19 -10.59 10.85 1.58
C ASP A 19 -9.41 11.83 1.45
N MET A 20 -9.11 12.23 0.21
CA MET A 20 -8.04 13.16 -0.11
C MET A 20 -8.46 14.63 0.06
N SER A 21 -9.76 14.90 0.23
CA SER A 21 -10.31 16.26 0.35
C SER A 21 -10.33 16.76 1.79
N ASP A 22 -10.35 15.86 2.77
CA ASP A 22 -10.32 16.22 4.19
C ASP A 22 -8.89 16.59 4.64
N PRO A 23 -8.63 17.86 5.03
CA PRO A 23 -7.33 18.31 5.48
C PRO A 23 -6.91 17.74 6.85
N ASN A 24 -7.85 17.16 7.62
CA ASN A 24 -7.56 16.56 8.92
C ASN A 24 -7.03 15.13 8.81
N ASN A 25 -7.11 14.52 7.63
CA ASN A 25 -6.59 13.18 7.40
C ASN A 25 -5.05 13.20 7.34
N SER A 26 -4.40 12.91 8.46
CA SER A 26 -2.94 12.77 8.55
C SER A 26 -2.51 11.30 8.34
N PRO A 27 -1.67 11.01 7.33
CA PRO A 27 -1.05 9.70 7.16
C PRO A 27 -0.26 9.23 8.39
N GLU A 28 0.36 10.15 9.12
CA GLU A 28 1.16 9.87 10.31
C GLU A 28 0.29 9.46 11.50
N ASP A 29 -0.85 10.13 11.71
CA ASP A 29 -1.79 9.77 12.78
C ASP A 29 -2.46 8.42 12.52
N PHE A 30 -2.83 8.17 11.27
CA PHE A 30 -3.35 6.87 10.84
C PHE A 30 -2.30 5.76 11.05
N ALA A 31 -1.06 5.98 10.59
CA ALA A 31 0.01 5.01 10.73
C ALA A 31 0.30 4.67 12.20
N ARG A 32 0.27 5.68 13.09
CA ARG A 32 0.45 5.46 14.53
C ARG A 32 -0.67 4.63 15.12
N SER A 33 -1.91 4.93 14.76
CA SER A 33 -3.08 4.21 15.27
C SER A 33 -3.09 2.76 14.79
N LEU A 34 -2.87 2.52 13.49
CA LEU A 34 -2.79 1.18 12.91
C LEU A 34 -1.65 0.35 13.54
N CYS A 35 -0.47 0.95 13.73
CA CYS A 35 0.62 0.28 14.42
C CYS A 35 0.28 -0.07 15.88
N ALA A 36 -0.37 0.84 16.61
CA ALA A 36 -0.77 0.59 17.98
C ALA A 36 -1.79 -0.55 18.10
N GLU A 37 -2.76 -0.62 17.18
CA GLU A 37 -3.78 -1.67 17.13
C GLU A 37 -3.19 -3.05 16.79
N LEU A 38 -2.26 -3.11 15.84
CA LEU A 38 -1.62 -4.35 15.41
C LEU A 38 -0.44 -4.78 16.30
N GLY A 39 -0.07 -3.98 17.30
CA GLY A 39 1.12 -4.22 18.13
C GLY A 39 2.43 -4.12 17.35
N LEU A 40 2.44 -3.34 16.26
CA LEU A 40 3.61 -3.10 15.42
C LEU A 40 4.39 -1.89 15.94
N GLY A 41 5.72 -1.97 15.87
CA GLY A 41 6.62 -0.90 16.32
C GLY A 41 7.76 -0.65 15.35
N GLY A 42 8.57 0.37 15.65
CA GLY A 42 9.77 0.69 14.90
C GLY A 42 9.49 1.27 13.51
N GLU A 43 10.03 0.66 12.47
CA GLU A 43 10.04 1.20 11.11
C GLU A 43 8.67 1.14 10.42
N PHE A 44 7.73 0.32 10.91
CA PHE A 44 6.40 0.16 10.32
C PHE A 44 5.64 1.48 10.24
N THR A 45 5.61 2.27 11.31
CA THR A 45 4.87 3.55 11.34
C THR A 45 5.39 4.50 10.25
N SER A 46 6.70 4.63 10.14
CA SER A 46 7.34 5.48 9.12
C SER A 46 7.10 4.95 7.70
N ALA A 47 7.17 3.63 7.50
CA ALA A 47 6.95 2.99 6.21
C ALA A 47 5.48 3.12 5.75
N ILE A 48 4.52 2.96 6.65
CA ILE A 48 3.08 3.14 6.38
C ILE A 48 2.82 4.58 5.95
N ALA A 49 3.23 5.55 6.75
CA ALA A 49 3.02 6.95 6.45
C ALA A 49 3.68 7.35 5.12
N TYR A 50 4.90 6.85 4.84
CA TYR A 50 5.58 7.08 3.57
C TYR A 50 4.81 6.49 2.37
N SER A 51 4.34 5.25 2.48
CA SER A 51 3.56 4.59 1.42
C SER A 51 2.27 5.34 1.10
N ILE A 52 1.54 5.78 2.14
CA ILE A 52 0.32 6.58 2.00
C ILE A 52 0.61 7.89 1.28
N ARG A 53 1.61 8.66 1.74
CA ARG A 53 1.98 9.95 1.10
C ARG A 53 2.36 9.77 -0.37
N GLY A 54 3.12 8.72 -0.71
CA GLY A 54 3.51 8.43 -2.08
C GLY A 54 2.29 8.13 -2.98
N GLN A 55 1.36 7.31 -2.49
CA GLN A 55 0.12 7.01 -3.21
C GLN A 55 -0.80 8.24 -3.32
N LEU A 56 -0.90 9.08 -2.29
CA LEU A 56 -1.65 10.34 -2.36
C LEU A 56 -1.07 11.28 -3.42
N GLN A 57 0.25 11.46 -3.45
CA GLN A 57 0.91 12.29 -4.44
C GLN A 57 0.70 11.75 -5.88
N TRP A 58 0.78 10.44 -6.05
CA TRP A 58 0.49 9.80 -7.34
C TRP A 58 -0.96 10.03 -7.75
N ASN A 59 -1.90 9.75 -6.84
CA ASN A 59 -3.33 9.92 -7.09
C ASN A 59 -3.68 11.37 -7.41
N GLN A 60 -3.13 12.36 -6.69
CA GLN A 60 -3.37 13.78 -7.00
C GLN A 60 -2.94 14.16 -8.43
N ARG A 61 -1.86 13.57 -8.95
CA ARG A 61 -1.38 13.83 -10.32
C ARG A 61 -2.24 13.14 -11.37
N THR A 62 -2.69 11.92 -11.09
CA THR A 62 -3.44 11.09 -12.05
C THR A 62 -4.95 11.32 -11.98
N TYR A 63 -5.48 11.86 -10.88
CA TYR A 63 -6.93 12.08 -10.67
C TYR A 63 -7.55 12.98 -11.74
N ALA A 64 -6.80 13.99 -12.22
CA ALA A 64 -7.25 14.84 -13.33
C ALA A 64 -7.48 14.06 -14.65
N PHE A 65 -6.94 12.85 -14.77
CA PHE A 65 -7.04 11.97 -15.93
C PHE A 65 -7.86 10.71 -15.65
N SER A 66 -8.35 10.49 -14.43
CA SER A 66 -9.16 9.32 -14.11
C SER A 66 -10.63 9.57 -14.44
N GLU A 67 -11.17 8.85 -15.42
CA GLU A 67 -12.56 8.97 -15.89
C GLU A 67 -13.60 8.30 -14.95
N SER A 68 -13.18 7.75 -13.81
CA SER A 68 -14.06 7.03 -12.88
C SER A 68 -13.88 7.53 -11.44
N PRO A 69 -14.68 8.52 -11.01
CA PRO A 69 -14.76 8.86 -9.59
C PRO A 69 -15.32 7.66 -8.80
N GLN A 70 -14.88 7.49 -7.55
CA GLN A 70 -15.47 6.47 -6.68
C GLN A 70 -16.97 6.77 -6.48
N PRO A 71 -17.84 5.74 -6.45
CA PRO A 71 -19.25 5.93 -6.17
C PRO A 71 -19.42 6.52 -4.78
N THR A 72 -20.45 7.35 -4.61
CA THR A 72 -20.84 7.87 -3.30
C THR A 72 -21.22 6.71 -2.38
N VAL A 73 -20.78 6.77 -1.12
CA VAL A 73 -21.11 5.75 -0.11
C VAL A 73 -22.59 5.86 0.26
N GLU A 74 -23.42 4.96 -0.27
CA GLU A 74 -24.87 4.92 0.03
C GLU A 74 -25.19 4.12 1.29
N CYS A 75 -24.35 3.12 1.61
CA CYS A 75 -24.48 2.27 2.80
C CYS A 75 -23.20 2.33 3.62
N THR A 76 -23.33 2.55 4.93
CA THR A 76 -22.19 2.62 5.86
C THR A 76 -21.55 1.26 6.14
N PHE A 77 -22.27 0.16 5.85
CA PHE A 77 -21.76 -1.20 6.00
C PHE A 77 -21.30 -1.74 4.65
N ARG A 78 -20.01 -2.11 4.57
CA ARG A 78 -19.49 -2.88 3.44
C ARG A 78 -20.14 -4.26 3.43
N ASN A 79 -20.34 -4.82 2.24
CA ASN A 79 -20.83 -6.18 2.09
C ASN A 79 -19.92 -7.15 2.86
N PRO A 80 -20.44 -8.02 3.75
CA PRO A 80 -19.61 -8.91 4.56
C PRO A 80 -18.61 -9.76 3.78
N SER A 81 -18.97 -10.21 2.57
CA SER A 81 -18.06 -10.99 1.72
C SER A 81 -16.87 -10.18 1.19
N GLU A 82 -17.02 -8.87 1.04
CA GLU A 82 -15.92 -7.99 0.67
C GLU A 82 -15.13 -7.56 1.91
N ALA A 83 -15.81 -7.33 3.03
CA ALA A 83 -15.21 -6.81 4.26
C ALA A 83 -14.00 -7.64 4.74
N GLU A 84 -14.04 -8.97 4.60
CA GLU A 84 -12.94 -9.87 4.96
C GLU A 84 -11.62 -9.53 4.23
N THR A 85 -11.72 -9.08 2.97
CA THR A 85 -10.55 -8.73 2.15
C THR A 85 -10.01 -7.32 2.36
N TRP A 86 -10.72 -6.50 3.14
CA TRP A 86 -10.34 -5.13 3.48
C TRP A 86 -9.73 -5.00 4.88
N GLY A 87 -9.57 -6.12 5.60
CA GLY A 87 -8.88 -6.14 6.87
C GLY A 87 -7.37 -6.14 6.71
N PRO A 88 -6.61 -5.61 7.70
CA PRO A 88 -5.16 -5.72 7.70
C PRO A 88 -4.74 -7.18 7.89
N PHE A 89 -3.86 -7.64 7.02
CA PHE A 89 -3.24 -8.96 7.08
C PHE A 89 -1.76 -8.81 7.43
N LEU A 90 -1.39 -9.31 8.61
CA LEU A 90 -0.01 -9.33 9.10
C LEU A 90 0.48 -10.77 9.16
N GLU A 91 1.55 -11.08 8.43
CA GLU A 91 2.20 -12.38 8.46
C GLU A 91 3.68 -12.26 8.83
N THR A 92 4.20 -13.29 9.51
CA THR A 92 5.64 -13.47 9.71
C THR A 92 6.13 -14.47 8.67
N LEU A 93 6.99 -14.00 7.79
CA LEU A 93 7.61 -14.79 6.74
C LEU A 93 8.76 -15.60 7.30
N THR A 94 8.87 -16.84 6.83
CA THR A 94 10.05 -17.69 7.03
C THR A 94 11.22 -17.21 6.17
N ASP A 95 12.45 -17.59 6.53
CA ASP A 95 13.65 -17.24 5.75
C ASP A 95 13.54 -17.68 4.28
N ALA A 96 12.92 -18.83 4.02
CA ALA A 96 12.66 -19.33 2.67
C ALA A 96 11.68 -18.42 1.88
N GLU A 97 10.65 -17.90 2.53
CA GLU A 97 9.68 -16.99 1.93
C GLU A 97 10.28 -15.60 1.69
N ILE A 98 11.10 -15.11 2.62
CA ILE A 98 11.88 -13.87 2.46
C ILE A 98 12.82 -14.02 1.26
N GLU A 99 13.58 -15.11 1.17
CA GLU A 99 14.51 -15.35 0.08
C GLU A 99 13.77 -15.47 -1.27
N LYS A 100 12.62 -16.15 -1.29
CA LYS A 100 11.75 -16.22 -2.47
C LYS A 100 11.25 -14.84 -2.89
N LYS A 101 10.72 -14.02 -1.96
CA LYS A 101 10.29 -12.63 -2.23
C LYS A 101 11.44 -11.78 -2.77
N MET A 102 12.64 -11.88 -2.19
CA MET A 102 13.82 -11.15 -2.66
C MET A 102 14.24 -11.56 -4.08
N ARG A 103 14.24 -12.86 -4.38
CA ARG A 103 14.52 -13.39 -5.72
C ARG A 103 13.49 -12.91 -6.75
N ASP A 104 12.20 -12.93 -6.40
CA ASP A 104 11.13 -12.46 -7.27
C ASP A 104 11.20 -10.94 -7.51
N GLN A 105 11.53 -10.15 -6.47
CA GLN A 105 11.72 -8.71 -6.57
C GLN A 105 12.94 -8.35 -7.44
N ASP A 106 14.07 -9.04 -7.28
CA ASP A 106 15.24 -8.88 -8.14
C ASP A 106 14.91 -9.25 -9.60
N ARG A 107 14.20 -10.36 -9.82
CA ARG A 107 13.73 -10.76 -11.17
C ARG A 107 12.83 -9.69 -11.79
N ASN A 108 11.90 -9.14 -11.03
CA ASN A 108 11.00 -8.09 -11.49
C ASN A 108 11.76 -6.78 -11.78
N THR A 109 12.71 -6.41 -10.92
CA THR A 109 13.58 -5.24 -11.11
C THR A 109 14.39 -5.37 -12.39
N ARG A 110 14.98 -6.54 -12.65
CA ARG A 110 15.70 -6.84 -13.91
C ARG A 110 14.78 -6.77 -15.12
N ARG A 111 13.55 -7.30 -15.01
CA ARG A 111 12.54 -7.21 -16.07
C ARG A 111 12.19 -5.75 -16.39
N MET A 112 11.92 -4.94 -15.37
CA MET A 112 11.61 -3.51 -15.53
C MET A 112 12.77 -2.73 -16.15
N ARG A 113 14.03 -3.02 -15.77
CA ARG A 113 15.22 -2.40 -16.40
C ARG A 113 15.32 -2.71 -17.90
N ARG A 114 14.95 -3.93 -18.33
CA ARG A 114 14.95 -4.28 -19.76
C ARG A 114 13.86 -3.53 -20.54
N LEU A 115 12.69 -3.33 -19.93
CA LEU A 115 11.59 -2.59 -20.55
C LEU A 115 11.92 -1.10 -20.70
N VAL A 116 12.60 -0.51 -19.71
CA VAL A 116 13.02 0.91 -19.74
C VAL A 116 14.26 1.13 -20.62
N GLY A 117 15.19 0.17 -20.66
CA GLY A 117 16.42 0.25 -21.45
C GLY A 117 16.28 -0.11 -22.93
N GLY A 118 15.17 -0.71 -23.35
CA GLY A 118 14.91 -1.12 -24.74
C GLY A 118 14.19 -0.09 -25.61
N GLY A 119 13.88 1.09 -25.05
CA GLY A 119 12.96 2.06 -25.65
C GLY A 119 13.57 3.40 -26.06
N PHE A 120 14.83 3.45 -26.52
CA PHE A 120 15.35 4.62 -27.25
C PHE A 120 16.45 4.17 -28.24
N ASN A 121 16.05 3.89 -29.47
CA ASN A 121 16.92 4.03 -30.65
C ASN A 121 16.10 4.81 -31.69
N PHE A 122 16.37 6.12 -31.78
CA PHE A 122 16.11 6.89 -33.00
C PHE A 122 17.31 6.73 -33.92
#